data_AF-A0A0W0FR83-F1
#
_entry.id   AF-A0A0W0FR83-F1
#
_cell.length_a   1.000
_cell.length_b   1.000
_cell.length_c   1.000
_cell.angle_alpha   90.00
_cell.angle_beta   90.00
_cell.angle_gamma   90.00
#
_symmetry.space_group_name_H-M   'P 1'
#
loop_
_entity.id
_entity.type
_entity.pdbx_description
1 polymer ?
#
loop_
_entity_poly.entity_id
_entity_poly.type
_entity_poly.pdbx_seq_one_letter_code
_entity_poly.pdbx_strand_id
1 'polypeptide(L)'
;MPSFEISSYLLPAGLWHAFAPHLLAPLLFLGPLYAQYLIWFHPRRTWSLKSRIWETYATWQGLRNYIVAPITEELVFRACVLSVYYLGKIPRLQMIWLGPLNFGLAHLHHAWDTYNRFGRTANALKRAVVSSLFQLAYTTLFGAFCTFIFLRTASLAPVINAHIFCNVMGIPDVAGDLNIGAQNRRKYVVIAAYVVGAVGFGFAMNGWTNASAKKSFLWKV
;
A
#
# COMPACT_ATOMS: atom_id res chain seq x y z
N MET A 1 10.82 46.76 -3.93
CA MET A 1 10.23 46.36 -2.64
C MET A 1 9.92 44.87 -2.70
N PRO A 2 10.61 44.00 -1.95
CA PRO A 2 10.28 42.59 -1.92
C PRO A 2 9.10 42.38 -0.95
N SER A 3 7.96 41.98 -1.50
CA SER A 3 6.79 41.57 -0.73
C SER A 3 7.01 40.18 -0.13
N PHE A 4 7.40 40.17 1.14
CA PHE A 4 6.89 39.31 2.20
C PHE A 4 6.70 37.81 1.85
N GLU A 5 7.77 37.02 2.01
CA GLU A 5 7.69 35.56 2.14
C GLU A 5 7.08 35.17 3.50
N ILE A 6 5.78 34.89 3.53
CA ILE A 6 5.16 34.15 4.63
C ILE A 6 5.06 32.69 4.19
N SER A 7 6.08 31.87 4.48
CA SER A 7 5.90 30.42 4.69
C SER A 7 7.19 29.75 5.19
N SER A 8 7.76 30.23 6.30
CA SER A 8 8.94 29.61 6.95
C SER A 8 8.60 28.80 8.22
N TYR A 9 7.34 28.39 8.42
CA TYR A 9 6.91 27.54 9.54
C TYR A 9 6.44 26.13 9.13
N LEU A 10 6.99 25.59 8.03
CA LEU A 10 6.83 24.18 7.68
C LEU A 10 8.15 23.47 7.95
N LEU A 11 8.07 22.29 8.57
CA LEU A 11 9.17 21.35 8.82
C LEU A 11 10.28 21.49 7.75
N PRO A 12 11.58 21.54 8.12
CA PRO A 12 12.66 21.87 7.18
C PRO A 12 12.47 21.04 5.92
N ALA A 13 12.26 21.67 4.76
CA ALA A 13 11.62 21.07 3.58
C ALA A 13 12.13 19.66 3.21
N GLY A 14 13.40 19.34 3.51
CA GLY A 14 13.96 17.99 3.39
C GLY A 14 13.25 16.90 4.20
N LEU A 15 12.74 17.20 5.40
CA LEU A 15 11.99 16.26 6.24
C LEU A 15 10.65 15.91 5.60
N TRP A 16 9.89 16.90 5.12
CA TRP A 16 8.64 16.63 4.43
C TRP A 16 8.85 15.73 3.20
N HIS A 17 9.92 15.96 2.45
CA HIS A 17 10.24 15.12 1.29
C HIS A 17 10.66 13.69 1.63
N ALA A 18 11.24 13.47 2.82
CA ALA A 18 11.52 12.13 3.31
C ALA A 18 10.24 11.42 3.80
N PHE A 19 9.34 12.14 4.48
CA PHE A 19 8.17 11.56 5.13
C PHE A 19 6.93 11.46 4.23
N ALA A 20 6.69 12.40 3.31
CA ALA A 20 5.47 12.45 2.51
C ALA A 20 5.19 11.17 1.69
N PRO A 21 6.17 10.49 1.06
CA PRO A 21 5.92 9.23 0.38
C PRO A 21 5.34 8.13 1.28
N HIS A 22 5.67 8.13 2.58
CA HIS A 22 5.14 7.17 3.55
C HIS A 22 3.63 7.34 3.79
N LEU A 23 3.08 8.52 3.47
CA LEU A 23 1.68 8.88 3.72
C LEU A 23 0.76 8.57 2.53
N LEU A 24 1.31 8.17 1.37
CA LEU A 24 0.50 7.90 0.17
C LEU A 24 -0.47 6.73 0.38
N ALA A 25 -0.02 5.61 0.95
CA ALA A 25 -0.90 4.48 1.24
C ALA A 25 -1.96 4.83 2.31
N PRO A 26 -1.61 5.45 3.46
CA PRO A 26 -2.60 5.96 4.41
C PRO A 26 -3.63 6.92 3.79
N LEU A 27 -3.19 7.81 2.89
CA LEU A 27 -4.08 8.74 2.19
C LEU A 27 -5.09 8.00 1.32
N LEU A 28 -4.66 7.00 0.55
CA LEU A 28 -5.57 6.17 -0.24
C LEU A 28 -6.58 5.41 0.64
N PHE A 29 -6.17 5.03 1.85
CA PHE A 29 -6.97 4.27 2.82
C PHE A 29 -7.76 5.16 3.81
N LEU A 30 -7.98 6.45 3.52
CA LEU A 30 -8.75 7.33 4.41
C LEU A 30 -10.15 6.79 4.76
N GLY A 31 -10.84 6.17 3.81
CA GLY A 31 -12.15 5.52 4.04
C GLY A 31 -12.08 4.42 5.12
N PRO A 32 -11.30 3.35 4.91
CA PRO A 32 -11.11 2.29 5.89
C PRO A 32 -10.56 2.78 7.23
N LEU A 33 -9.62 3.74 7.23
CA LEU A 33 -9.11 4.35 8.46
C LEU A 33 -10.20 5.07 9.25
N TYR A 34 -11.08 5.79 8.56
CA TYR A 34 -12.21 6.46 9.20
C TYR A 34 -13.24 5.45 9.74
N ALA A 35 -13.52 4.38 9.01
CA ALA A 35 -14.38 3.30 9.51
C ALA A 35 -13.79 2.61 10.76
N GLN A 36 -12.49 2.33 10.77
CA GLN A 36 -11.79 1.82 11.95
C GLN A 36 -11.82 2.80 13.11
N TYR A 37 -11.66 4.10 12.85
CA TYR A 37 -11.83 5.14 13.86
C TYR A 37 -13.22 5.08 14.52
N LEU A 38 -14.29 4.94 13.73
CA LEU A 38 -15.65 4.82 14.27
C LEU A 38 -15.82 3.60 15.17
N ILE A 39 -15.10 2.51 14.88
CA ILE A 39 -15.09 1.31 15.74
C ILE A 39 -14.30 1.57 17.03
N TRP A 40 -13.09 2.15 16.92
CA TRP A 40 -12.17 2.34 18.05
C TRP A 40 -12.72 3.29 19.10
N PHE A 41 -13.40 4.34 18.67
CA PHE A 41 -13.96 5.35 19.57
C PHE A 41 -15.44 5.13 19.87
N HIS A 42 -15.97 3.93 19.59
CA HIS A 42 -17.35 3.62 19.90
C HIS A 42 -17.55 3.49 21.43
N PRO A 43 -18.53 4.20 22.05
CA PRO A 43 -18.63 4.30 23.52
C PRO A 43 -18.78 2.99 24.28
N ARG A 44 -19.31 1.94 23.62
CA ARG A 44 -19.59 0.62 24.22
C ARG A 44 -18.44 -0.37 24.05
N ARG A 45 -17.28 0.07 23.59
CA ARG A 45 -16.25 -0.79 23.07
C ARG A 45 -15.03 -0.79 24.01
N THR A 46 -14.84 -1.89 24.76
CA THR A 46 -13.75 -2.03 25.73
C THR A 46 -12.59 -2.81 25.12
N TRP A 47 -11.61 -2.12 24.55
CA TRP A 47 -10.47 -2.76 23.86
C TRP A 47 -9.14 -2.38 24.50
N SER A 48 -8.19 -3.32 24.48
CA SER A 48 -6.80 -3.04 24.80
C SER A 48 -5.98 -2.96 23.51
N LEU A 49 -5.41 -1.78 23.24
CA LEU A 49 -4.48 -1.61 22.11
C LEU A 49 -3.29 -2.58 22.23
N LYS A 50 -2.83 -2.81 23.46
CA LYS A 50 -1.72 -3.71 23.79
C LYS A 50 -2.04 -5.16 23.41
N SER A 51 -3.26 -5.66 23.66
CA SER A 51 -3.62 -7.04 23.31
C SER A 51 -3.69 -7.24 21.81
N ARG A 52 -4.25 -6.28 21.06
CA ARG A 52 -4.31 -6.33 19.60
C ARG A 52 -2.93 -6.32 18.94
N ILE A 53 -2.04 -5.43 19.38
CA ILE A 53 -0.66 -5.38 18.85
C ILE A 53 0.07 -6.69 19.17
N TRP A 54 -0.08 -7.19 20.39
CA TRP A 54 0.55 -8.44 20.79
C TRP A 54 0.05 -9.64 19.97
N GLU A 55 -1.27 -9.79 19.81
CA GLU A 55 -1.85 -10.87 18.99
C GLU A 55 -1.43 -10.79 17.53
N THR A 56 -1.31 -9.57 16.99
CA THR A 56 -0.98 -9.34 15.58
C THR A 56 0.51 -9.53 15.29
N TYR A 57 1.41 -9.17 16.20
CA TYR A 57 2.86 -9.11 15.94
C TYR A 57 3.72 -10.05 16.80
N ALA A 58 3.25 -10.49 17.97
CA ALA A 58 4.04 -11.35 18.85
C ALA A 58 4.02 -12.82 18.44
N THR A 59 3.18 -13.21 17.48
CA THR A 59 3.22 -14.54 16.88
C THR A 59 4.27 -14.60 15.78
N TRP A 60 4.91 -15.75 15.61
CA TRP A 60 5.84 -15.99 14.50
C TRP A 60 5.21 -15.69 13.13
N GLN A 61 3.95 -16.07 12.95
CA GLN A 61 3.18 -15.78 11.74
C GLN A 61 2.96 -14.28 11.55
N GLY A 62 2.64 -13.55 12.62
CA GLY A 62 2.49 -12.10 12.61
C GLY A 62 3.77 -11.37 12.22
N LEU A 63 4.88 -11.69 12.90
CA LEU A 63 6.20 -11.17 12.57
C LEU A 63 6.59 -11.44 11.11
N ARG A 64 6.35 -12.67 10.64
CA ARG A 64 6.56 -13.05 9.24
C ARG A 64 5.73 -12.17 8.30
N ASN A 65 4.41 -12.12 8.51
CA ASN A 65 3.47 -11.53 7.54
C ASN A 65 3.54 -9.99 7.48
N TYR A 66 3.88 -9.34 8.60
CA TYR A 66 3.84 -7.88 8.69
C TYR A 66 5.20 -7.21 8.77
N ILE A 67 6.30 -7.94 8.95
CA ILE A 67 7.64 -7.35 9.02
C ILE A 67 8.59 -8.06 8.06
N VAL A 68 8.85 -9.35 8.27
CA VAL A 68 9.89 -10.07 7.53
C VAL A 68 9.53 -10.18 6.05
N ALA A 69 8.34 -10.68 5.73
CA ALA A 69 7.92 -10.90 4.34
C ALA A 69 7.88 -9.59 3.53
N PRO A 70 7.23 -8.49 4.00
CA PRO A 70 7.28 -7.21 3.29
C PRO A 70 8.71 -6.73 3.03
N ILE A 71 9.60 -6.79 4.03
CA ILE A 71 10.99 -6.33 3.85
C ILE A 71 11.71 -7.17 2.78
N THR A 72 11.61 -8.50 2.87
CA THR A 72 12.30 -9.39 1.94
C THR A 72 11.74 -9.31 0.53
N GLU A 73 10.41 -9.19 0.40
CA GLU A 73 9.75 -9.06 -0.90
C GLU A 73 10.12 -7.73 -1.56
N GLU A 74 10.09 -6.62 -0.82
CA GLU A 74 10.51 -5.33 -1.36
C GLU A 74 11.99 -5.35 -1.77
N LEU A 75 12.87 -5.97 -0.99
CA LEU A 75 14.28 -6.10 -1.35
C LEU A 75 14.45 -6.91 -2.65
N VAL A 76 13.83 -8.09 -2.75
CA VAL A 76 13.94 -8.94 -3.94
C VAL A 76 13.36 -8.25 -5.17
N PHE A 77 12.12 -7.73 -5.09
CA PHE A 77 11.45 -7.21 -6.28
C PHE A 77 11.91 -5.81 -6.68
N ARG A 78 12.23 -4.91 -5.73
CA ARG A 78 12.62 -3.52 -6.04
C ARG A 78 14.13 -3.34 -6.11
N ALA A 79 14.93 -4.05 -5.31
CA ALA A 79 16.38 -3.93 -5.40
C ALA A 79 17.02 -4.93 -6.37
N CYS A 80 16.53 -6.17 -6.47
CA CYS A 80 17.13 -7.17 -7.34
C CYS A 80 16.46 -7.22 -8.73
N VAL A 81 15.17 -7.57 -8.79
CA VAL A 81 14.46 -7.75 -10.07
C VAL A 81 14.44 -6.45 -10.86
N LEU A 82 14.04 -5.33 -10.25
CA LEU A 82 13.97 -4.04 -10.95
C LEU A 82 15.34 -3.54 -11.43
N SER A 83 16.44 -3.90 -10.75
CA SER A 83 17.80 -3.57 -11.20
C SER A 83 18.17 -4.28 -12.51
N VAL A 84 17.66 -5.50 -12.74
CA VAL A 84 17.83 -6.19 -14.03
C VAL A 84 17.14 -5.40 -15.15
N TYR A 85 15.92 -4.91 -14.91
CA TYR A 85 15.21 -4.05 -15.87
C TYR A 85 15.98 -2.75 -16.13
N TYR A 86 16.54 -2.14 -15.07
CA TYR A 86 17.34 -0.92 -15.19
C TYR A 86 18.61 -1.14 -16.03
N LEU A 87 19.36 -2.21 -15.76
CA LEU A 87 20.57 -2.57 -16.51
C LEU A 87 20.26 -2.95 -17.96
N GLY A 88 19.08 -3.54 -18.20
CA GLY A 88 18.53 -3.79 -19.54
C GLY A 88 18.06 -2.53 -20.28
N LYS A 89 18.25 -1.33 -19.70
CA LYS A 89 17.83 -0.03 -20.25
C LYS A 89 16.34 0.02 -20.60
N ILE A 90 15.51 -0.72 -19.85
CA ILE A 90 14.07 -0.74 -20.06
C ILE A 90 13.48 0.63 -19.69
N PRO A 91 12.60 1.23 -20.51
CA PRO A 91 11.99 2.51 -20.20
C PRO A 91 11.24 2.49 -18.86
N ARG A 92 11.30 3.60 -18.12
CA ARG A 92 10.71 3.71 -16.76
C ARG A 92 9.24 3.29 -16.68
N LEU A 93 8.44 3.70 -17.66
CA LEU A 93 7.02 3.33 -17.70
C LEU A 93 6.83 1.81 -17.82
N GLN A 94 7.68 1.14 -18.61
CA GLN A 94 7.66 -0.32 -18.69
C GLN A 94 8.16 -0.96 -17.40
N MET A 95 9.17 -0.38 -16.73
CA MET A 95 9.61 -0.86 -15.42
C MET A 95 8.49 -0.83 -14.38
N ILE A 96 7.68 0.25 -14.37
CA ILE A 96 6.54 0.42 -13.45
C ILE A 96 5.46 -0.64 -13.66
N TRP A 97 5.23 -1.10 -14.88
CA TRP A 97 4.15 -2.05 -15.18
C TRP A 97 4.62 -3.50 -15.33
N LEU A 98 5.77 -3.75 -15.95
CA LEU A 98 6.29 -5.10 -16.21
C LEU A 98 7.06 -5.68 -15.02
N GLY A 99 7.84 -4.88 -14.29
CA GLY A 99 8.57 -5.36 -13.12
C GLY A 99 7.63 -6.01 -12.08
N PRO A 100 6.57 -5.28 -11.66
CA PRO A 100 5.54 -5.78 -10.74
C PRO A 100 4.71 -6.97 -11.23
N LEU A 101 4.72 -7.27 -12.53
CA LEU A 101 4.09 -8.49 -13.02
C LEU A 101 4.78 -9.72 -12.43
N ASN A 102 6.12 -9.71 -12.28
CA ASN A 102 6.84 -10.79 -11.60
C ASN A 102 6.38 -10.97 -10.14
N PHE A 103 6.11 -9.87 -9.44
CA PHE A 103 5.59 -9.92 -8.08
C PHE A 103 4.20 -10.57 -8.03
N GLY A 104 3.31 -10.19 -8.95
CA GLY A 104 1.99 -10.82 -9.02
C GLY A 104 2.03 -12.28 -9.46
N LEU A 105 2.89 -12.63 -10.44
CA LEU A 105 3.07 -14.01 -10.91
C LEU A 105 3.59 -14.93 -9.79
N ALA A 106 4.45 -14.43 -8.90
CA ALA A 106 4.94 -15.19 -7.76
C ALA A 106 3.80 -15.70 -6.86
N HIS A 107 2.62 -15.07 -6.88
CA HIS A 107 1.45 -15.46 -6.09
C HIS A 107 0.53 -16.47 -6.76
N LEU A 108 0.76 -16.82 -8.04
CA LEU A 108 -0.08 -17.80 -8.74
C LEU A 108 -0.03 -19.19 -8.11
N HIS A 109 1.01 -19.50 -7.32
CA HIS A 109 1.07 -20.76 -6.56
C HIS A 109 -0.11 -20.92 -5.57
N HIS A 110 -0.74 -19.83 -5.12
CA HIS A 110 -1.95 -19.91 -4.29
C HIS A 110 -3.17 -20.47 -5.04
N ALA A 111 -3.19 -20.42 -6.37
CA ALA A 111 -4.23 -21.07 -7.17
C ALA A 111 -4.22 -22.57 -6.91
N TRP A 112 -3.03 -23.17 -6.93
CA TRP A 112 -2.84 -24.59 -6.67
C TRP A 112 -3.27 -24.96 -5.26
N ASP A 113 -2.83 -24.19 -4.26
CA ASP A 113 -3.21 -24.43 -2.87
C ASP A 113 -4.73 -24.33 -2.66
N THR A 114 -5.37 -23.30 -3.23
CA THR A 114 -6.84 -23.13 -3.21
C THR A 114 -7.53 -24.33 -3.85
N TYR A 115 -7.11 -24.74 -5.05
CA TYR A 115 -7.70 -25.88 -5.74
C TYR A 115 -7.63 -27.17 -4.91
N ASN A 116 -6.49 -27.43 -4.28
CA ASN A 116 -6.30 -28.61 -3.42
C ASN A 116 -7.14 -28.55 -2.14
N ARG A 117 -7.13 -27.42 -1.43
CA ARG A 117 -7.86 -27.25 -0.15
C ARG A 117 -9.37 -27.39 -0.30
N PHE A 118 -9.92 -26.94 -1.44
CA PHE A 118 -11.36 -26.99 -1.71
C PHE A 118 -11.80 -28.27 -2.44
N GLY A 119 -10.98 -29.33 -2.41
CA GLY A 119 -11.39 -30.68 -2.82
C GLY A 119 -11.30 -30.94 -4.32
N ARG A 120 -10.52 -30.15 -5.08
CA ARG A 120 -10.22 -30.40 -6.50
C ARG A 120 -11.45 -30.53 -7.41
N THR A 121 -12.54 -29.86 -7.05
CA THR A 121 -13.79 -29.85 -7.83
C THR A 121 -13.80 -28.72 -8.87
N ALA A 122 -14.75 -28.75 -9.81
CA ALA A 122 -14.97 -27.62 -10.73
C ALA A 122 -15.25 -26.30 -9.99
N ASN A 123 -15.95 -26.37 -8.85
CA ASN A 123 -16.19 -25.21 -7.98
C ASN A 123 -14.89 -24.74 -7.30
N ALA A 124 -14.02 -25.65 -6.87
CA ALA A 124 -12.70 -25.32 -6.33
C ALA A 124 -11.81 -24.66 -7.39
N LEU A 125 -11.83 -25.17 -8.62
CA LEU A 125 -11.10 -24.60 -9.74
C LEU A 125 -11.60 -23.19 -10.05
N LYS A 126 -12.92 -22.99 -10.14
CA LYS A 126 -13.51 -21.66 -10.35
C LYS A 126 -13.07 -20.68 -9.26
N ARG A 127 -13.10 -21.09 -7.99
CA ARG A 127 -12.64 -20.27 -6.86
C ARG A 127 -11.15 -19.93 -7.00
N ALA A 128 -10.30 -20.93 -7.24
CA ALA A 128 -8.86 -20.75 -7.40
C ALA A 128 -8.51 -19.80 -8.54
N VAL A 129 -9.16 -19.94 -9.71
CA VAL A 129 -8.93 -19.05 -10.85
C VAL A 129 -9.36 -17.62 -10.52
N VAL A 130 -10.58 -17.43 -9.99
CA VAL A 130 -11.08 -16.09 -9.67
C VAL A 130 -10.24 -15.42 -8.59
N SER A 131 -9.90 -16.12 -7.52
CA SER A 131 -9.10 -15.56 -6.43
C SER A 131 -7.68 -15.23 -6.89
N SER A 132 -7.05 -16.09 -7.69
CA SER A 132 -5.69 -15.86 -8.18
C SER A 132 -5.60 -14.79 -9.26
N LEU A 133 -6.61 -14.65 -10.14
CA LEU A 133 -6.67 -13.54 -11.09
C LEU A 133 -6.83 -12.21 -10.37
N PHE A 134 -7.72 -12.17 -9.36
CA PHE A 134 -7.89 -10.99 -8.53
C PHE A 134 -6.59 -10.66 -7.76
N GLN A 135 -5.96 -11.66 -7.15
CA GLN A 135 -4.70 -11.50 -6.44
C GLN A 135 -3.58 -11.01 -7.37
N LEU A 136 -3.46 -11.59 -8.57
CA LEU A 136 -2.50 -11.15 -9.59
C LEU A 136 -2.72 -9.68 -9.94
N ALA A 137 -3.95 -9.28 -10.29
CA ALA A 137 -4.26 -7.90 -10.65
C ALA A 137 -3.96 -6.93 -9.50
N TYR A 138 -4.42 -7.25 -8.29
CA TYR A 138 -4.26 -6.40 -7.11
C TYR A 138 -2.78 -6.26 -6.70
N THR A 139 -2.04 -7.37 -6.65
CA THR A 139 -0.62 -7.36 -6.28
C THR A 139 0.25 -6.71 -7.35
N THR A 140 -0.07 -6.87 -8.64
CA THR A 140 0.60 -6.13 -9.71
C THR A 140 0.35 -4.63 -9.62
N LEU A 141 -0.89 -4.19 -9.36
CA LEU A 141 -1.21 -2.77 -9.15
C LEU A 141 -0.46 -2.19 -7.95
N PHE A 142 -0.45 -2.91 -6.82
CA PHE A 142 0.31 -2.53 -5.64
C PHE A 142 1.82 -2.45 -5.93
N GLY A 143 2.35 -3.44 -6.65
CA GLY A 143 3.75 -3.44 -7.06
C GLY A 143 4.09 -2.27 -8.00
N ALA A 144 3.18 -1.87 -8.89
CA ALA A 144 3.34 -0.69 -9.75
C ALA A 144 3.41 0.60 -8.93
N PHE A 145 2.53 0.75 -7.93
CA PHE A 145 2.58 1.86 -6.98
C PHE A 145 3.93 1.91 -6.23
N CYS A 146 4.38 0.78 -5.70
CA CYS A 146 5.66 0.67 -5.02
C CYS A 146 6.87 0.97 -5.92
N THR A 147 6.88 0.44 -7.15
CA THR A 147 7.93 0.69 -8.13
C THR A 147 7.96 2.18 -8.51
N PHE A 148 6.79 2.81 -8.67
CA PHE A 148 6.71 4.26 -8.87
C PHE A 148 7.36 5.03 -7.73
N ILE A 149 7.02 4.72 -6.46
CA ILE A 149 7.66 5.36 -5.30
C ILE A 149 9.17 5.09 -5.31
N PHE A 150 9.60 3.84 -5.53
CA PHE A 150 11.01 3.45 -5.49
C PHE A 150 11.84 4.20 -6.53
N LEU A 151 11.38 4.25 -7.78
CA LEU A 151 12.08 4.96 -8.86
C LEU A 151 12.19 6.47 -8.58
N ARG A 152 11.15 7.06 -7.98
CA ARG A 152 11.11 8.49 -7.64
C ARG A 152 11.91 8.84 -6.40
N THR A 153 11.99 7.97 -5.41
CA THR A 153 12.62 8.26 -4.12
C THR A 153 14.00 7.65 -3.94
N ALA A 154 14.36 6.64 -4.75
CA ALA A 154 15.53 5.78 -4.56
C ALA A 154 15.64 5.20 -3.13
N SER A 155 14.51 5.00 -2.46
CA SER A 155 14.45 4.51 -1.09
C SER A 155 13.47 3.36 -0.96
N LEU A 156 13.91 2.28 -0.30
CA LEU A 156 13.04 1.16 0.06
C LEU A 156 12.14 1.48 1.26
N ALA A 157 12.52 2.45 2.11
CA ALA A 157 11.79 2.74 3.34
C ALA A 157 10.30 3.10 3.14
N PRO A 158 9.92 4.03 2.23
CA PRO A 158 8.50 4.33 2.01
C PRO A 158 7.74 3.17 1.37
N VAL A 159 8.44 2.36 0.58
CA VAL A 159 7.85 1.21 -0.12
C VAL A 159 7.56 0.07 0.84
N ILE A 160 8.52 -0.28 1.70
CA ILE A 160 8.35 -1.24 2.79
C ILE A 160 7.23 -0.79 3.72
N ASN A 161 7.22 0.50 4.12
CA ASN A 161 6.17 1.01 4.99
C ASN A 161 4.78 0.90 4.35
N ALA A 162 4.65 1.24 3.07
CA ALA A 162 3.40 1.06 2.34
C ALA A 162 2.97 -0.41 2.28
N HIS A 163 3.91 -1.34 2.08
CA HIS A 163 3.62 -2.77 2.07
C HIS A 163 3.14 -3.26 3.43
N ILE A 164 3.87 -2.95 4.50
CA ILE A 164 3.46 -3.28 5.88
C ILE A 164 2.07 -2.73 6.16
N PHE A 165 1.82 -1.46 5.82
CA PHE A 165 0.53 -0.82 6.00
C PHE A 165 -0.60 -1.54 5.25
N CYS A 166 -0.39 -1.85 3.96
CA CYS A 166 -1.37 -2.59 3.16
C CYS A 166 -1.60 -4.01 3.67
N ASN A 167 -0.58 -4.71 4.18
CA ASN A 167 -0.76 -6.02 4.79
C ASN A 167 -1.62 -5.92 6.05
N VAL A 168 -1.40 -4.90 6.90
CA VAL A 168 -2.19 -4.65 8.11
C VAL A 168 -3.64 -4.30 7.78
N MET A 169 -3.85 -3.42 6.79
CA MET A 169 -5.18 -2.96 6.41
C MET A 169 -5.96 -4.00 5.60
N GLY A 170 -5.28 -4.83 4.82
CA GLY A 170 -5.90 -5.72 3.86
C GLY A 170 -6.56 -4.96 2.71
N ILE A 171 -7.45 -5.66 2.00
CA ILE A 171 -8.26 -5.06 0.94
C ILE A 171 -9.40 -4.27 1.59
N PRO A 172 -9.68 -3.03 1.16
CA PRO A 172 -10.80 -2.25 1.66
C PRO A 172 -12.16 -2.97 1.52
N ASP A 173 -12.84 -3.24 2.64
CA ASP A 173 -14.22 -3.72 2.64
C ASP A 173 -15.19 -2.53 2.64
N VAL A 174 -15.39 -1.95 1.46
CA VAL A 174 -16.25 -0.77 1.29
C VAL A 174 -17.67 -1.01 1.82
N ALA A 175 -18.22 -2.20 1.61
CA ALA A 175 -19.57 -2.52 2.08
C ALA A 175 -19.63 -2.56 3.61
N GLY A 176 -18.66 -3.23 4.25
CA GLY A 176 -18.52 -3.25 5.71
C GLY A 176 -18.33 -1.85 6.29
N ASP A 177 -17.43 -1.06 5.71
CA ASP A 177 -17.11 0.30 6.16
C ASP A 177 -18.31 1.24 6.05
N LEU A 178 -19.11 1.12 4.99
CA LEU A 178 -20.36 1.88 4.84
C LEU A 178 -21.43 1.45 5.85
N ASN A 179 -21.50 0.16 6.18
CA ASN A 179 -22.41 -0.34 7.22
C ASN A 179 -22.02 0.20 8.60
N ILE A 180 -20.72 0.19 8.94
CA ILE A 180 -20.18 0.82 10.15
C ILE A 180 -20.53 2.31 10.18
N GLY A 181 -20.32 3.01 9.07
CA GLY A 181 -20.71 4.41 8.92
C GLY A 181 -22.21 4.63 9.15
N ALA A 182 -23.07 3.78 8.58
CA ALA A 182 -24.52 3.88 8.73
C ALA A 182 -24.95 3.71 10.20
N GLN A 183 -24.41 2.70 10.89
CA GLN A 183 -24.69 2.44 12.30
C GLN A 183 -24.29 3.62 13.20
N ASN A 184 -23.23 4.35 12.84
CA ASN A 184 -22.77 5.53 13.58
C ASN A 184 -23.35 6.86 13.06
N ARG A 185 -24.33 6.84 12.14
CA ARG A 185 -24.89 8.04 11.47
C ARG A 185 -23.84 8.90 10.73
N ARG A 186 -22.76 8.27 10.27
CA ARG A 186 -21.61 8.88 9.57
C ARG A 186 -21.37 8.28 8.16
N LYS A 187 -22.36 7.58 7.58
CA LYS A 187 -22.23 6.94 6.25
C LYS A 187 -21.67 7.88 5.17
N TYR A 188 -22.21 9.10 5.07
CA TYR A 188 -21.73 10.08 4.08
C TYR A 188 -20.31 10.58 4.36
N VAL A 189 -19.86 10.57 5.61
CA VAL A 189 -18.48 10.91 5.96
C VAL A 189 -17.53 9.78 5.55
N VAL A 190 -17.93 8.52 5.70
CA VAL A 190 -17.16 7.37 5.17
C VAL A 190 -17.04 7.47 3.65
N ILE A 191 -18.14 7.74 2.93
CA ILE A 191 -18.10 7.95 1.47
C ILE A 191 -17.16 9.10 1.11
N ALA A 192 -17.30 10.25 1.79
CA ALA A 192 -16.42 11.40 1.56
C ALA A 192 -14.96 11.05 1.82
N ALA A 193 -14.64 10.28 2.86
CA ALA A 193 -13.28 9.84 3.18
C ALA A 193 -12.68 8.93 2.09
N TYR A 194 -13.47 8.03 1.50
CA TYR A 194 -13.03 7.24 0.33
C TYR A 194 -12.73 8.13 -0.88
N VAL A 195 -13.62 9.06 -1.21
CA VAL A 195 -13.45 9.95 -2.36
C VAL A 195 -12.26 10.88 -2.15
N VAL A 196 -12.17 11.52 -1.00
CA VAL A 196 -11.04 12.40 -0.64
C VAL A 196 -9.73 11.62 -0.62
N GLY A 197 -9.72 10.39 -0.11
CA GLY A 197 -8.54 9.53 -0.13
C GLY A 197 -8.07 9.19 -1.54
N ALA A 198 -8.97 8.74 -2.41
CA ALA A 198 -8.63 8.38 -3.79
C ALA A 198 -8.22 9.59 -4.64
N VAL A 199 -8.96 10.69 -4.57
CA VAL A 199 -8.66 11.93 -5.31
C VAL A 199 -7.38 12.56 -4.77
N GLY A 200 -7.25 12.66 -3.45
CA GLY A 200 -6.07 13.17 -2.78
C GLY A 200 -4.83 12.36 -3.14
N PHE A 201 -4.93 11.03 -3.16
CA PHE A 201 -3.85 10.15 -3.61
C PHE A 201 -3.42 10.48 -5.04
N GLY A 202 -4.36 10.61 -5.98
CA GLY A 202 -4.06 10.96 -7.38
C GLY A 202 -3.25 12.26 -7.53
N PHE A 203 -3.63 13.32 -6.78
CA PHE A 203 -2.89 14.59 -6.80
C PHE A 203 -1.55 14.51 -6.04
N ALA A 204 -1.52 13.80 -4.91
CA ALA A 204 -0.33 13.68 -4.05
C ALA A 204 0.79 12.85 -4.69
N MET A 205 0.44 11.84 -5.50
CA MET A 205 1.38 10.87 -6.09
C MET A 205 2.61 11.53 -6.74
N ASN A 206 2.39 12.54 -7.60
CA ASN A 206 3.49 13.22 -8.26
C ASN A 206 4.22 14.18 -7.32
N GLY A 207 3.49 14.99 -6.54
CA GLY A 207 4.07 16.04 -5.69
C GLY A 207 4.90 15.50 -4.53
N TRP A 208 4.36 14.50 -3.81
CA TRP A 208 4.97 13.95 -2.61
C TRP A 208 6.20 13.08 -2.90
N THR A 209 6.34 12.62 -4.15
CA THR A 209 7.52 11.84 -4.59
C THR A 209 8.56 12.68 -5.36
N ASN A 210 8.28 13.94 -5.71
CA ASN A 210 9.10 14.71 -6.65
C ASN A 210 10.44 15.21 -6.12
N ALA A 211 10.47 15.70 -4.88
CA ALA A 211 11.67 16.36 -4.37
C ALA A 211 12.81 15.39 -4.04
N SER A 212 12.49 14.13 -3.74
CA SER A 212 13.49 13.05 -3.62
C SER A 212 14.01 12.60 -4.99
N ALA A 213 13.24 12.82 -6.07
CA ALA A 213 13.63 12.42 -7.42
C ALA A 213 14.80 13.22 -7.99
N LYS A 214 14.98 14.50 -7.58
CA LYS A 214 16.18 15.28 -7.93
C LYS A 214 17.47 14.68 -7.34
N LYS A 215 17.35 13.88 -6.27
CA LYS A 215 18.45 13.14 -5.63
C LYS A 215 18.53 11.67 -6.05
N SER A 216 17.46 11.11 -6.61
CA SER A 216 17.39 9.73 -7.09
C SER A 216 18.32 9.54 -8.29
N PHE A 217 19.30 8.64 -8.15
CA PHE A 217 20.15 8.20 -9.27
C PHE A 217 19.31 7.60 -10.42
N LEU A 218 18.16 7.01 -10.12
CA LEU A 218 17.29 6.33 -11.10
C LEU A 218 16.39 7.29 -11.89
N TRP A 219 16.24 8.54 -11.41
CA TRP A 219 15.35 9.53 -12.03
C TRP A 219 16.10 10.68 -12.74
N LYS A 220 17.42 10.78 -12.61
CA LYS A 220 18.23 11.72 -13.39
C LYS A 220 18.39 11.24 -14.84
N VAL A 221 17.51 11.70 -15.72
CA VAL A 221 17.80 11.96 -17.15
C VAL A 221 17.30 13.36 -17.44
#